data_AF-A0A352GGF3-F1
#
_entry.id   AF-A0A352GGF3-F1
#
_cell.length_a   1.000
_cell.length_b   1.000
_cell.length_c   1.000
_cell.angle_alpha   90.00
_cell.angle_beta   90.00
_cell.angle_gamma   90.00
#
_symmetry.space_group_name_H-M   'P 1'
#
loop_
_entity.id
_entity.type
_entity.pdbx_description
1 polymer ?
#
loop_
_entity_poly.entity_id
_entity_poly.type
_entity_poly.pdbx_seq_one_letter_code
_entity_poly.pdbx_strand_id
1 'polypeptide(L)'
;MPDWLATDAAKAFTRAYAKTRVWINEVPADEVARKVAEFFPETHASVLAECIAAYQGLGNWAPRVEITEPSLAVAQDVFRFAGHIKEPYPYGVLCARPPAV
;
A
#
# COMPACT_ATOMS: atom_id res chain seq x y z
N MET A 1 11.24 12.30 13.48
CA MET A 1 10.75 10.95 13.05
C MET A 1 9.76 10.51 14.12
N PRO A 2 8.54 10.07 13.77
CA PRO A 2 7.58 9.57 14.76
C PRO A 2 8.21 8.50 15.66
N ASP A 3 8.05 8.63 16.97
CA ASP A 3 8.72 7.76 17.97
C ASP A 3 8.44 6.27 17.73
N TRP A 4 7.23 5.93 17.27
CA TRP A 4 6.84 4.57 16.96
C TRP A 4 7.73 3.91 15.90
N LEU A 5 8.23 4.66 14.91
CA LEU A 5 9.07 4.11 13.84
C LEU A 5 10.44 3.63 14.32
N ALA A 6 10.88 4.05 15.51
CA ALA A 6 12.11 3.57 16.13
C ALA A 6 11.93 2.21 16.83
N THR A 7 10.69 1.77 17.06
CA THR A 7 10.40 0.55 17.82
C THR A 7 10.63 -0.72 17.03
N ASP A 8 10.89 -1.82 17.73
CA ASP A 8 11.01 -3.14 17.10
C ASP A 8 9.68 -3.63 16.50
N ALA A 9 8.55 -3.18 17.06
CA ALA A 9 7.23 -3.45 16.52
C ALA A 9 7.05 -2.85 15.12
N ALA A 10 7.47 -1.59 14.91
CA ALA A 10 7.43 -0.96 13.60
C ALA A 10 8.32 -1.67 12.59
N LYS A 11 9.56 -2.03 12.97
CA LYS A 11 10.47 -2.80 12.10
C LYS A 11 9.88 -4.16 11.73
N ALA A 12 9.31 -4.87 12.71
CA ALA A 12 8.68 -6.17 12.47
C ALA A 12 7.47 -6.06 11.53
N PHE A 13 6.62 -5.06 11.74
CA PHE A 13 5.48 -4.76 10.87
C PHE A 13 5.94 -4.45 9.44
N THR A 14 6.91 -3.55 9.27
CA THR A 14 7.42 -3.16 7.94
C THR A 14 8.01 -4.36 7.19
N ARG A 15 8.76 -5.25 7.87
CA ARG A 15 9.25 -6.49 7.25
C ARG A 15 8.11 -7.39 6.79
N ALA A 16 7.11 -7.61 7.63
CA ALA A 16 5.96 -8.45 7.29
C ALA A 16 5.19 -7.84 6.11
N TYR A 17 4.91 -6.54 6.17
CA TYR A 17 4.20 -5.81 5.14
C TYR A 17 4.92 -5.86 3.78
N ALA A 18 6.24 -5.62 3.75
CA ALA A 18 7.04 -5.71 2.53
C ALA A 18 6.99 -7.12 1.92
N LYS A 19 7.18 -8.16 2.74
CA LYS A 19 7.10 -9.56 2.29
C LYS A 19 5.72 -9.91 1.73
N THR A 20 4.65 -9.45 2.38
CA THR A 20 3.28 -9.70 1.93
C THR A 20 3.02 -9.04 0.58
N ARG A 21 3.52 -7.83 0.33
CA ARG A 21 3.34 -7.17 -0.99
C ARG A 21 4.01 -7.93 -2.13
N VAL A 22 5.21 -8.47 -1.89
CA VAL A 22 5.89 -9.37 -2.84
C VAL A 22 5.03 -10.61 -3.08
N TRP A 23 4.65 -11.29 -2.00
CA TRP A 23 3.85 -12.52 -2.05
C TRP A 23 2.52 -12.34 -2.79
N ILE A 24 1.80 -11.22 -2.55
CA ILE A 24 0.53 -10.95 -3.23
C ILE A 24 0.73 -10.86 -4.75
N ASN A 25 1.84 -10.35 -5.26
CA ASN A 25 2.05 -10.27 -6.72
C ASN A 25 2.48 -11.61 -7.34
N GLU A 26 3.06 -12.52 -6.56
CA GLU A 26 3.59 -13.80 -7.05
C GLU A 26 2.57 -14.93 -7.01
N VAL A 27 1.57 -14.83 -6.12
CA VAL A 27 0.58 -15.87 -5.88
C VAL A 27 -0.68 -15.65 -6.74
N PRO A 28 -1.32 -16.72 -7.25
CA PRO A 28 -2.61 -16.62 -7.93
C PRO A 28 -3.68 -15.89 -7.12
N ALA A 29 -4.48 -15.07 -7.80
CA ALA A 29 -5.47 -14.19 -7.16
C ALA A 29 -6.54 -14.94 -6.34
N ASP A 30 -6.89 -16.16 -6.74
CA ASP A 30 -7.83 -17.05 -6.03
C ASP A 30 -7.25 -17.56 -4.70
N GLU A 31 -5.95 -17.85 -4.66
CA GLU A 31 -5.27 -18.21 -3.42
C GLU A 31 -5.22 -17.01 -2.45
N VAL A 32 -4.93 -15.81 -2.95
CA VAL A 32 -4.99 -14.58 -2.14
C VAL A 32 -6.43 -14.35 -1.65
N ALA A 33 -7.43 -14.48 -2.52
CA ALA A 33 -8.85 -14.33 -2.16
C ALA A 33 -9.25 -15.25 -1.01
N ARG A 34 -8.85 -16.53 -1.07
CA ARG A 34 -9.11 -17.50 -0.01
C ARG A 34 -8.46 -17.11 1.32
N LYS A 35 -7.28 -16.47 1.31
CA LYS A 35 -6.58 -16.02 2.52
C LYS A 35 -7.25 -14.83 3.19
N VAL A 36 -7.97 -14.01 2.44
CA VAL A 36 -8.63 -12.79 2.96
C VAL A 36 -10.16 -12.89 3.02
N ALA A 37 -10.74 -14.02 2.59
CA ALA A 37 -12.18 -14.20 2.46
C ALA A 37 -12.96 -13.92 3.76
N GLU A 38 -12.40 -14.23 4.92
CA GLU A 38 -13.03 -13.95 6.22
C GLU A 38 -13.29 -12.45 6.47
N PHE A 39 -12.50 -11.57 5.83
CA PHE A 39 -12.67 -10.12 5.91
C PHE A 39 -13.73 -9.59 4.93
N PHE A 40 -14.23 -10.43 4.02
CA PHE A 40 -15.20 -10.07 2.99
C PHE A 40 -16.39 -11.06 2.97
N PRO A 41 -17.13 -11.22 4.08
CA PRO A 41 -18.19 -12.24 4.20
C PRO A 41 -19.35 -12.06 3.22
N GLU A 42 -19.55 -10.85 2.72
CA GLU A 42 -20.61 -10.50 1.76
C GLU A 42 -20.15 -10.54 0.29
N THR A 43 -18.88 -10.86 0.04
CA THR A 43 -18.31 -10.91 -1.31
C THR A 43 -18.14 -12.34 -1.75
N HIS A 44 -18.74 -12.70 -2.89
CA HIS A 44 -18.55 -14.03 -3.47
C HIS A 44 -17.08 -14.27 -3.82
N ALA A 45 -16.57 -15.48 -3.55
CA ALA A 45 -15.14 -15.80 -3.70
C ALA A 45 -14.59 -15.51 -5.11
N SER A 46 -15.38 -15.77 -6.15
CA SER A 46 -14.97 -15.47 -7.53
C SER A 46 -14.84 -13.96 -7.79
N VAL A 47 -15.75 -13.15 -7.25
CA VAL A 47 -15.71 -11.69 -7.36
C VAL A 47 -14.48 -11.16 -6.63
N LEU A 48 -14.19 -11.69 -5.44
CA LEU A 48 -12.99 -11.32 -4.67
C LEU A 48 -11.71 -11.65 -5.43
N ALA A 49 -11.62 -12.83 -6.05
CA ALA A 49 -10.47 -13.22 -6.87
C ALA A 49 -10.30 -12.31 -8.10
N GLU A 50 -11.38 -11.97 -8.79
CA GLU A 50 -11.35 -11.02 -9.92
C GLU A 50 -10.87 -9.63 -9.49
N CYS A 51 -11.36 -9.11 -8.36
CA CYS A 51 -10.89 -7.83 -7.81
C CYS A 51 -9.39 -7.86 -7.49
N ILE A 52 -8.90 -8.95 -6.89
CA ILE A 52 -7.48 -9.10 -6.56
C ILE A 52 -6.64 -9.16 -7.85
N ALA A 53 -7.06 -9.95 -8.84
CA ALA A 53 -6.37 -10.03 -10.13
C ALA A 53 -6.28 -8.67 -10.83
N ALA A 54 -7.37 -7.89 -10.79
CA ALA A 54 -7.37 -6.53 -11.33
C ALA A 54 -6.35 -5.63 -10.61
N TYR A 55 -6.27 -5.71 -9.28
CA TYR A 55 -5.35 -4.89 -8.49
C TYR A 55 -3.88 -5.33 -8.64
N GLN A 56 -3.63 -6.63 -8.87
CA GLN A 56 -2.31 -7.15 -9.24
C GLN A 56 -1.88 -6.54 -10.58
N GLY A 57 -2.77 -6.56 -11.58
CA GLY A 57 -2.53 -5.98 -12.90
C GLY A 57 -2.28 -4.47 -12.89
N LEU A 58 -2.91 -3.73 -11.98
CA LEU A 58 -2.67 -2.29 -11.77
C LEU A 58 -1.34 -1.99 -11.09
N GLY A 59 -0.68 -2.99 -10.48
CA GLY A 59 0.58 -2.81 -9.77
C GLY A 59 0.42 -2.17 -8.38
N ASN A 60 -0.75 -2.29 -7.76
CA ASN A 60 -1.05 -1.66 -6.46
C ASN A 60 -0.09 -2.12 -5.34
N TRP A 61 0.44 -3.33 -5.44
CA TRP A 61 1.32 -3.93 -4.43
C TRP A 61 2.81 -3.92 -4.79
N ALA A 62 3.32 -2.88 -5.44
CA ALA A 62 4.76 -2.74 -5.72
C ALA A 62 5.66 -3.13 -4.52
N PRO A 63 6.78 -3.88 -4.70
CA PRO A 63 7.59 -4.40 -3.59
C PRO A 63 8.13 -3.33 -2.63
N ARG A 64 8.41 -2.13 -3.16
CA ARG A 64 8.91 -0.98 -2.39
C ARG A 64 7.82 -0.38 -1.51
N VAL A 65 8.09 -0.15 -0.22
CA VAL A 65 7.09 0.29 0.77
C VAL A 65 7.13 1.78 1.06
N GLU A 66 8.17 2.48 0.64
CA GLU A 66 8.25 3.93 0.78
C GLU A 66 7.33 4.65 -0.20
N ILE A 67 6.63 5.67 0.30
CA ILE A 67 6.06 6.70 -0.57
C ILE A 67 7.23 7.51 -1.09
N THR A 68 7.44 7.56 -2.40
CA THR A 68 8.55 8.33 -3.00
C THR A 68 8.10 9.77 -3.23
N GLU A 69 9.05 10.71 -3.22
CA GLU A 69 8.76 12.10 -3.54
C GLU A 69 8.08 12.28 -4.92
N PRO A 70 8.51 11.59 -6.00
CA PRO A 70 7.80 11.66 -7.28
C PRO A 70 6.36 11.15 -7.20
N SER A 71 6.11 10.03 -6.51
CA SER A 71 4.73 9.50 -6.36
C SER A 71 3.86 10.45 -5.55
N LEU A 72 4.40 11.09 -4.50
CA LEU A 72 3.69 12.10 -3.73
C LEU A 72 3.41 13.34 -4.58
N ALA A 73 4.37 13.80 -5.39
CA ALA A 73 4.18 14.96 -6.26
C ALA A 73 3.01 14.75 -7.23
N VAL A 74 2.95 13.58 -7.88
CA VAL A 74 1.83 13.21 -8.77
C VAL A 74 0.50 13.19 -8.01
N ALA A 75 0.46 12.61 -6.81
CA ALA A 75 -0.76 12.62 -6.00
C ALA A 75 -1.22 14.05 -5.67
N GLN A 76 -0.28 14.91 -5.26
CA GLN A 76 -0.59 16.32 -4.94
C GLN A 76 -1.06 17.11 -6.16
N ASP A 77 -0.54 16.81 -7.37
CA ASP A 77 -1.08 17.40 -8.61
C ASP A 77 -2.54 17.02 -8.85
N VAL A 78 -2.92 15.76 -8.60
CA VAL A 78 -4.32 15.32 -8.69
C VAL A 78 -5.20 16.05 -7.66
N PHE A 79 -4.76 16.14 -6.40
CA PHE A 79 -5.51 16.86 -5.36
C PHE A 79 -5.65 18.35 -5.66
N ARG A 80 -4.62 18.96 -6.25
CA ARG A 80 -4.65 20.36 -6.67
C ARG A 80 -5.58 20.58 -7.86
N PHE A 81 -5.51 19.70 -8.87
CA PHE A 81 -6.42 19.73 -10.02
C PHE A 81 -7.89 19.61 -9.59
N ALA A 82 -8.17 18.75 -8.60
CA ALA A 82 -9.51 18.58 -8.02
C ALA A 82 -9.94 19.72 -7.08
N GLY A 83 -9.07 20.70 -6.81
CA GLY A 83 -9.36 21.85 -5.93
C GLY A 83 -9.34 21.55 -4.43
N HIS A 84 -8.80 20.40 -4.01
CA HIS A 84 -8.74 20.02 -2.59
C HIS A 84 -7.57 20.66 -1.84
N ILE A 85 -6.49 21.02 -2.54
CA ILE A 85 -5.34 21.75 -1.99
C ILE A 85 -4.99 22.92 -2.91
N LYS A 86 -4.48 24.01 -2.32
CA LYS A 86 -4.04 25.19 -3.07
C LYS A 86 -2.60 25.08 -3.53
N GLU A 87 -1.74 24.54 -2.68
CA GLU A 87 -0.29 24.43 -2.88
C GLU A 87 0.20 23.05 -2.40
N PRO A 88 1.30 22.51 -2.95
CA PRO A 88 1.87 21.26 -2.49
C PRO A 88 2.49 21.40 -1.09
N TYR A 89 2.34 20.36 -0.28
CA TYR A 89 2.96 20.21 1.03
C TYR A 89 4.35 19.56 0.93
N PRO A 90 5.29 19.94 1.81
CA PRO A 90 6.59 19.28 1.90
C PRO A 90 6.47 17.80 2.26
N TYR A 91 7.34 16.97 1.67
CA TYR A 91 7.34 15.51 1.90
C TYR A 91 7.36 15.13 3.38
N GLY A 92 8.25 15.75 4.18
CA GLY A 92 8.41 15.43 5.60
C GLY A 92 7.23 15.78 6.50
N VAL A 93 6.25 16.54 5.99
CA VAL A 93 4.99 16.82 6.69
C VAL A 93 3.98 15.70 6.45
N LEU A 94 3.96 15.12 5.25
CA LEU A 94 2.98 14.11 4.84
C LEU A 94 3.48 12.68 5.00
N CYS A 95 4.79 12.47 4.91
CA CYS A 95 5.40 11.15 4.76
C CYS A 95 6.61 11.00 5.69
N ALA A 96 6.80 9.77 6.17
CA ALA A 96 8.00 9.34 6.85
C ALA A 96 8.64 8.17 6.08
N ARG A 97 9.96 8.07 6.15
CA ARG A 97 10.65 6.89 5.60
C ARG A 97 10.33 5.66 6.45
N PRO A 98 10.16 4.48 5.84
CA PRO A 98 9.98 3.25 6.59
C PRO A 98 11.20 2.99 7.49
N PRO A 99 11.03 2.27 8.62
CA PRO A 99 12.15 1.83 9.43
C PRO A 99 13.16 1.05 8.59
N ALA A 100 14.46 1.19 8.90
CA ALA A 100 15.48 0.31 8.34
C ALA A 100 15.22 -1.12 8.83
N VAL A 101 14.99 -2.03 7.90
CA VAL A 101 14.60 -3.42 8.14
C VAL A 101 15.61 -4.42 7.60
#